data_AF-R6N3L1-F1
#
_entry.id   AF-R6N3L1-F1
#
_cell.length_a   1.000
_cell.length_b   1.000
_cell.length_c   1.000
_cell.angle_alpha   90.00
_cell.angle_beta   90.00
_cell.angle_gamma   90.00
#
_symmetry.space_group_name_H-M   'P 1'
#
loop_
_entity.id
_entity.type
_entity.pdbx_description
1 polymer ?
#
loop_
_entity_poly.entity_id
_entity_poly.type
_entity_poly.pdbx_seq_one_letter_code
_entity_poly.pdbx_strand_id
1 'polypeptide(L)'
;MRELTFKGYLLFQLKELSGCNTTSLYIFSNLASSNARLQDALTMYLVLYTKEDLKNRLIKKYSYLKTACNQLSGLEENNINDFLNLERLSHYRTIYQNYIYEKDKKVLENKLKQMMYQKICFTRKSKNMSNYRIYKELNLNPGNANAFLKYGDVSKVSLDTARKILAFVNKY
;
A
#
# COMPACT_ATOMS: atom_id res chain seq x y z
N MET A 1 12.72 7.58 1.89
CA MET A 1 11.81 6.46 2.22
C MET A 1 12.06 5.42 1.15
N ARG A 2 12.49 4.19 1.50
CA ARG A 2 12.75 3.15 0.50
C ARG A 2 11.45 2.77 -0.20
N GLU A 3 11.53 2.50 -1.49
CA GLU A 3 10.38 2.05 -2.29
C GLU A 3 9.89 0.68 -1.78
N LEU A 4 8.57 0.50 -1.73
CA LEU A 4 7.95 -0.76 -1.32
C LEU A 4 8.16 -1.80 -2.43
N THR A 5 8.94 -2.84 -2.16
CA THR A 5 9.11 -3.98 -3.06
C THR A 5 8.03 -5.02 -2.84
N PHE A 6 7.69 -5.80 -3.87
CA PHE A 6 6.67 -6.83 -3.74
C PHE A 6 7.05 -7.91 -2.73
N LYS A 7 8.32 -8.33 -2.72
CA LYS A 7 8.90 -9.20 -1.67
C LYS A 7 8.68 -8.64 -0.26
N GLY A 8 8.97 -7.35 -0.06
CA GLY A 8 8.79 -6.68 1.23
C GLY A 8 7.33 -6.62 1.65
N TYR A 9 6.43 -6.32 0.70
CA TYR A 9 4.99 -6.31 0.91
C TYR A 9 4.46 -7.70 1.31
N LEU A 10 4.83 -8.76 0.59
CA LEU A 10 4.41 -10.12 0.94
C LEU A 10 4.92 -10.53 2.32
N LEU A 11 6.18 -10.23 2.65
CA LEU A 11 6.73 -10.54 3.98
C LEU A 11 5.99 -9.79 5.10
N PHE A 12 5.61 -8.53 4.86
CA PHE A 12 4.77 -7.77 5.77
C PHE A 12 3.39 -8.43 5.93
N GLN A 13 2.73 -8.80 4.83
CA GLN A 13 1.44 -9.51 4.86
C GLN A 13 1.53 -10.84 5.63
N LEU A 14 2.61 -11.61 5.45
CA LEU A 14 2.83 -12.85 6.20
C LEU A 14 2.90 -12.61 7.71
N LYS A 15 3.57 -11.54 8.16
CA LYS A 15 3.64 -11.18 9.58
C LYS A 15 2.27 -10.76 10.13
N GLU A 16 1.58 -9.87 9.42
CA GLU A 16 0.26 -9.36 9.83
C GLU A 16 -0.78 -10.50 9.90
N LEU A 17 -0.89 -11.32 8.86
CA LEU A 17 -1.89 -12.38 8.76
C LEU A 17 -1.61 -13.56 9.70
N SER A 18 -0.35 -13.78 10.09
CA SER A 18 0.02 -14.82 11.06
C SER A 18 0.00 -14.34 12.51
N GLY A 19 -0.08 -13.02 12.75
CA GLY A 19 0.11 -12.44 14.08
C GLY A 19 1.51 -12.66 14.67
N CYS A 20 2.48 -13.10 13.85
CA CYS A 20 3.81 -13.47 14.31
C CYS A 20 4.86 -12.52 13.74
N ASN A 21 5.65 -11.87 14.60
CA ASN A 21 6.78 -11.04 14.16
C ASN A 21 8.03 -11.90 13.85
N THR A 22 7.92 -12.81 12.89
CA THR A 22 9.00 -13.70 12.43
C THR A 22 9.20 -13.59 10.91
N THR A 23 10.24 -14.21 10.39
CA THR A 23 10.45 -14.43 8.95
C THR A 23 10.55 -15.91 8.60
N SER A 24 10.26 -16.79 9.56
CA SER A 24 10.34 -18.24 9.37
C SER A 24 9.21 -18.75 8.48
N LEU A 25 9.58 -19.20 7.28
CA LEU A 25 8.64 -19.82 6.35
C LEU A 25 8.03 -21.11 6.90
N TYR A 26 8.68 -21.82 7.82
CA TYR A 26 8.09 -22.98 8.50
C TYR A 26 6.96 -22.58 9.44
N ILE A 27 7.11 -21.48 10.19
CA ILE A 27 6.05 -20.97 11.07
C ILE A 27 4.86 -20.52 10.23
N PHE A 28 5.11 -19.74 9.16
CA PHE A 28 4.05 -19.33 8.25
C PHE A 28 3.37 -20.52 7.58
N SER A 29 4.12 -21.54 7.14
CA SER A 29 3.55 -22.75 6.54
C SER A 29 2.70 -23.55 7.52
N ASN A 30 3.07 -23.58 8.80
CA ASN A 30 2.26 -24.24 9.81
C ASN A 30 0.90 -23.54 10.00
N LEU A 31 0.93 -22.21 10.12
CA LEU A 31 -0.25 -21.38 10.39
C LEU A 31 -1.17 -21.24 9.17
N ALA A 32 -0.61 -21.18 7.96
CA ALA A 32 -1.34 -21.01 6.71
C ALA A 32 -2.32 -22.15 6.41
N SER A 33 -2.12 -23.34 6.97
CA SER A 33 -3.00 -24.50 6.79
C SER A 33 -4.47 -24.25 7.15
N SER A 34 -4.75 -23.25 8.00
CA SER A 34 -6.10 -22.87 8.44
C SER A 34 -6.48 -21.44 8.05
N ASN A 35 -5.63 -20.73 7.30
CA ASN A 35 -5.83 -19.33 6.93
C ASN A 35 -5.55 -19.14 5.43
N ALA A 36 -6.62 -19.09 4.63
CA ALA A 36 -6.53 -18.97 3.17
C ALA A 36 -5.74 -17.73 2.72
N ARG A 37 -5.94 -16.56 3.37
CA ARG A 37 -5.21 -15.34 3.00
C ARG A 37 -3.72 -15.45 3.26
N LEU A 38 -3.35 -16.06 4.40
CA LEU A 38 -1.95 -16.31 4.73
C LEU A 38 -1.34 -17.33 3.76
N GLN A 39 -2.10 -18.37 3.40
CA GLN A 39 -1.70 -19.35 2.38
C GLN A 39 -1.44 -18.68 1.03
N ASP A 40 -2.31 -17.79 0.58
CA ASP A 40 -2.17 -17.14 -0.73
C ASP A 40 -0.90 -16.27 -0.77
N ALA A 41 -0.69 -15.44 0.25
CA ALA A 41 0.50 -14.60 0.38
C ALA A 41 1.78 -15.46 0.49
N LEU A 42 1.73 -16.58 1.23
CA LEU A 42 2.85 -17.50 1.38
C LEU A 42 3.18 -18.19 0.05
N THR A 43 2.17 -18.65 -0.68
CA THR A 43 2.36 -19.30 -1.98
C THR A 43 3.09 -18.38 -2.96
N MET A 44 2.64 -17.11 -3.07
CA MET A 44 3.33 -16.14 -3.92
C MET A 44 4.78 -15.90 -3.46
N TYR A 45 5.02 -15.80 -2.15
CA TYR A 45 6.37 -15.60 -1.61
C TYR A 45 7.29 -16.80 -1.88
N LEU A 46 6.76 -18.02 -1.76
CA LEU A 46 7.49 -19.25 -2.03
C LEU A 46 7.86 -19.39 -3.50
N VAL A 47 6.95 -19.05 -4.40
CA VAL A 47 7.16 -19.19 -5.84
C VAL A 47 8.15 -18.14 -6.37
N LEU A 48 8.03 -16.89 -5.94
CA LEU A 48 8.82 -15.78 -6.49
C LEU A 48 10.17 -15.57 -5.78
N TYR A 49 10.26 -15.84 -4.48
CA TYR A 49 11.35 -15.31 -3.65
C TYR A 49 12.09 -16.35 -2.81
N THR A 50 11.69 -17.61 -2.87
CA THR A 50 12.27 -18.67 -2.05
C THR A 50 13.14 -19.58 -2.89
N LYS A 51 14.33 -19.91 -2.38
CA LYS A 51 15.23 -20.88 -3.02
C LYS A 51 14.52 -22.21 -3.22
N GLU A 52 14.80 -22.85 -4.34
CA GLU A 52 14.11 -24.07 -4.77
C GLU A 52 14.23 -25.21 -3.75
N ASP A 53 15.41 -25.37 -3.11
CA ASP A 53 15.65 -26.37 -2.08
C ASP A 53 14.72 -26.21 -0.86
N LEU A 54 14.51 -24.97 -0.41
CA LEU A 54 13.66 -24.66 0.73
C LEU A 54 12.19 -24.79 0.35
N LYS A 55 11.81 -24.29 -0.83
CA LYS A 55 10.46 -24.46 -1.38
C LYS A 55 10.08 -25.95 -1.45
N ASN A 56 10.96 -26.79 -1.99
CA ASN A 56 10.73 -28.23 -2.15
C ASN A 56 10.59 -28.94 -0.80
N ARG A 57 11.41 -28.57 0.20
CA ARG A 57 11.27 -29.08 1.58
C ARG A 57 9.92 -28.72 2.19
N LEU A 58 9.47 -27.46 2.03
CA LEU A 58 8.18 -27.00 2.55
C LEU A 58 7.01 -27.69 1.86
N ILE A 59 7.02 -27.80 0.54
CA ILE A 59 5.99 -28.51 -0.24
C ILE A 59 5.90 -29.98 0.14
N LYS A 60 7.05 -30.64 0.41
CA LYS A 60 7.07 -32.03 0.87
C LYS A 60 6.46 -32.18 2.27
N LYS A 61 6.65 -31.19 3.14
CA LYS A 61 6.15 -31.21 4.53
C LYS A 61 4.68 -30.81 4.63
N TYR A 62 4.22 -29.88 3.81
CA TYR A 62 2.87 -29.32 3.86
C TYR A 62 2.15 -29.54 2.52
N SER A 63 1.30 -30.57 2.45
CA SER A 63 0.68 -31.03 1.20
C SER A 63 -0.15 -29.95 0.48
N TYR A 64 -0.82 -29.07 1.22
CA TYR A 64 -1.62 -27.98 0.64
C TYR A 64 -0.75 -27.00 -0.19
N LEU A 65 0.52 -26.80 0.19
CA LEU A 65 1.46 -25.96 -0.56
C LEU A 65 1.82 -26.58 -1.90
N LYS A 66 1.79 -27.90 -2.04
CA LYS A 66 2.08 -28.56 -3.33
C LYS A 66 1.11 -28.10 -4.40
N THR A 67 -0.19 -28.20 -4.09
CA THR A 67 -1.25 -27.80 -5.02
C THR A 67 -1.18 -26.29 -5.29
N ALA A 68 -1.04 -25.48 -4.24
CA ALA A 68 -1.01 -24.02 -4.38
C ALA A 68 0.21 -23.53 -5.21
N CYS A 69 1.42 -24.02 -4.93
CA CYS A 69 2.61 -23.64 -5.68
C CYS A 69 2.55 -24.13 -7.14
N ASN A 70 1.96 -25.30 -7.40
CA ASN A 70 1.81 -25.80 -8.77
C ASN A 70 0.86 -24.93 -9.60
N GLN A 71 -0.18 -24.32 -9.00
CA GLN A 71 -1.07 -23.40 -9.70
C GLN A 71 -0.33 -22.16 -10.22
N LEU A 72 0.77 -21.78 -9.57
CA LEU A 72 1.61 -20.63 -9.94
C LEU A 72 2.91 -21.06 -10.64
N SER A 73 2.98 -22.27 -11.18
CA SER A 73 4.14 -22.72 -11.94
C SER A 73 4.37 -21.84 -13.17
N GLY A 74 5.55 -21.25 -13.29
CA GLY A 74 5.90 -20.30 -14.35
C GLY A 74 5.58 -18.82 -14.04
N LEU A 75 5.09 -18.53 -12.83
CA LEU A 75 4.95 -17.14 -12.37
C LEU A 75 6.34 -16.54 -12.12
N GLU A 76 6.58 -15.37 -12.72
CA GLU A 76 7.79 -14.58 -12.60
C GLU A 76 7.42 -13.11 -12.37
N GLU A 77 8.32 -12.27 -11.82
CA GLU A 77 8.00 -10.87 -11.55
C GLU A 77 7.60 -10.06 -12.79
N ASN A 78 8.19 -10.39 -13.94
CA ASN A 78 7.95 -9.72 -15.22
C ASN A 78 6.58 -10.08 -15.85
N ASN A 79 5.94 -11.17 -15.42
CA ASN A 79 4.72 -11.69 -16.06
C ASN A 79 3.50 -11.70 -15.13
N ILE A 80 3.61 -11.19 -13.89
CA ILE A 80 2.55 -11.28 -12.86
C ILE A 80 1.19 -10.79 -13.37
N ASN A 81 1.14 -9.65 -14.06
CA ASN A 81 -0.11 -9.07 -14.54
C ASN A 81 -0.85 -10.00 -15.50
N ASP A 82 -0.14 -10.54 -16.48
CA ASP A 82 -0.72 -11.42 -17.49
C ASP A 82 -1.03 -12.80 -16.91
N PHE A 83 -0.12 -13.33 -16.10
CA PHE A 83 -0.24 -14.66 -15.49
C PHE A 83 -1.47 -14.74 -14.56
N LEU A 84 -1.69 -13.71 -13.73
CA LEU A 84 -2.79 -13.70 -12.76
C LEU A 84 -4.14 -13.31 -13.37
N ASN A 85 -4.24 -13.06 -14.68
CA ASN A 85 -5.48 -12.64 -15.35
C ASN A 85 -6.53 -13.76 -15.48
N LEU A 86 -6.17 -15.01 -15.17
CA LEU A 86 -7.11 -16.13 -15.09
C LEU A 86 -8.03 -16.00 -13.87
N GLU A 87 -9.33 -16.25 -14.04
CA GLU A 87 -10.35 -16.10 -12.98
C GLU A 87 -10.03 -16.96 -11.73
N ARG A 88 -9.54 -18.18 -11.94
CA ARG A 88 -9.13 -19.10 -10.87
C ARG A 88 -7.99 -18.56 -9.99
N LEU A 89 -7.27 -17.52 -10.44
CA LEU A 89 -6.15 -16.90 -9.73
C LEU A 89 -6.50 -15.50 -9.19
N SER A 90 -7.79 -15.14 -9.17
CA SER A 90 -8.27 -13.83 -8.72
C SER A 90 -7.80 -13.44 -7.32
N HIS A 91 -7.71 -14.39 -6.39
CA HIS A 91 -7.20 -14.16 -5.03
C HIS A 91 -5.74 -13.71 -5.00
N TYR A 92 -4.87 -14.31 -5.80
CA TYR A 92 -3.49 -13.84 -5.98
C TYR A 92 -3.43 -12.49 -6.68
N ARG A 93 -4.29 -12.27 -7.68
CA ARG A 93 -4.41 -10.99 -8.39
C ARG A 93 -4.75 -9.86 -7.42
N THR A 94 -5.68 -10.09 -6.51
CA THR A 94 -6.04 -9.12 -5.47
C THR A 94 -4.85 -8.77 -4.59
N ILE A 95 -4.03 -9.75 -4.18
CA ILE A 95 -2.81 -9.47 -3.39
C ILE A 95 -1.85 -8.56 -4.16
N TYR A 96 -1.62 -8.84 -5.44
CA TYR A 96 -0.74 -8.03 -6.28
C TYR A 96 -1.31 -6.63 -6.54
N GLN A 97 -2.61 -6.51 -6.81
CA GLN A 97 -3.28 -5.22 -6.97
C GLN A 97 -3.19 -4.36 -5.71
N ASN A 98 -3.35 -4.97 -4.53
CA ASN A 98 -3.18 -4.28 -3.25
C ASN A 98 -1.73 -3.82 -3.04
N TYR A 99 -0.74 -4.60 -3.48
CA TYR A 99 0.66 -4.18 -3.50
C TYR A 99 0.85 -2.92 -4.36
N ILE A 100 0.36 -2.94 -5.60
CA ILE A 100 0.46 -1.78 -6.51
C ILE A 100 -0.23 -0.56 -5.90
N TYR A 101 -1.42 -0.76 -5.33
CA TYR A 101 -2.14 0.31 -4.64
C TYR A 101 -1.32 0.91 -3.49
N GLU A 102 -0.79 0.09 -2.58
CA GLU A 102 0.00 0.58 -1.44
C GLU A 102 1.33 1.21 -1.87
N LYS A 103 1.95 0.69 -2.94
CA LYS A 103 3.16 1.28 -3.55
C LYS A 103 2.88 2.69 -4.06
N ASP A 104 1.78 2.87 -4.77
CA ASP A 104 1.44 4.14 -5.44
C ASP A 104 0.60 5.09 -4.56
N LYS A 105 0.12 4.62 -3.42
CA LYS A 105 -0.76 5.36 -2.48
C LYS A 105 -0.23 6.73 -2.14
N LYS A 106 1.07 6.85 -1.84
CA LYS A 106 1.69 8.13 -1.50
C LYS A 106 1.71 9.09 -2.69
N VAL A 107 1.96 8.59 -3.89
CA VAL A 107 1.95 9.39 -5.13
C VAL A 107 0.53 9.87 -5.41
N LEU A 108 -0.46 8.97 -5.32
CA LEU A 108 -1.87 9.29 -5.51
C LEU A 108 -2.37 10.30 -4.46
N GLU A 109 -2.00 10.13 -3.19
CA GLU A 109 -2.31 11.07 -2.12
C GLU A 109 -1.72 12.46 -2.40
N ASN A 110 -0.46 12.52 -2.83
CA ASN A 110 0.19 13.78 -3.17
C ASN A 110 -0.48 14.46 -4.38
N LYS A 111 -0.88 13.69 -5.41
CA LYS A 111 -1.65 14.21 -6.54
C LYS A 111 -3.00 14.80 -6.09
N LEU A 112 -3.70 14.10 -5.20
CA LEU A 112 -4.95 14.59 -4.63
C LEU A 112 -4.75 15.87 -3.81
N LYS A 113 -3.72 15.92 -2.95
CA LYS A 113 -3.35 17.13 -2.20
C LYS A 113 -3.00 18.30 -3.13
N GLN A 114 -2.35 18.03 -4.26
CA GLN A 114 -2.04 19.06 -5.26
C GLN A 114 -3.30 19.65 -5.90
N MET A 115 -4.27 18.81 -6.27
CA MET A 115 -5.56 19.27 -6.79
C MET A 115 -6.33 20.08 -5.74
N MET A 116 -6.30 19.65 -4.47
CA MET A 116 -6.88 20.41 -3.36
C MET A 116 -6.18 21.76 -3.19
N TYR A 117 -4.86 21.81 -3.24
CA TYR A 117 -4.07 23.05 -3.16
C TYR A 117 -4.51 24.05 -4.23
N GLN A 118 -4.63 23.62 -5.49
CA GLN A 118 -5.08 24.48 -6.58
C GLN A 118 -6.46 25.09 -6.29
N LYS A 119 -7.42 24.27 -5.86
CA LYS A 119 -8.77 24.72 -5.50
C LYS A 119 -8.77 25.65 -4.27
N ILE A 120 -7.97 25.34 -3.26
CA ILE A 120 -7.80 26.17 -2.05
C ILE A 120 -7.27 27.54 -2.44
N CYS A 121 -6.21 27.61 -3.25
CA CYS A 121 -5.60 28.85 -3.70
C CYS A 121 -6.57 29.72 -4.50
N PHE A 122 -7.33 29.12 -5.42
CA PHE A 122 -8.35 29.83 -6.19
C PHE A 122 -9.43 30.42 -5.27
N THR A 123 -10.03 29.57 -4.43
CA THR A 123 -11.15 29.96 -3.56
C THR A 123 -10.72 31.01 -2.53
N ARG A 124 -9.57 30.80 -1.88
CA ARG A 124 -8.99 31.73 -0.91
C ARG A 124 -8.76 33.12 -1.52
N LYS A 125 -8.22 33.18 -2.74
CA LYS A 125 -8.00 34.46 -3.46
C LYS A 125 -9.32 35.15 -3.79
N SER A 126 -10.31 34.41 -4.29
CA SER A 126 -11.63 34.97 -4.61
C SER A 126 -12.34 35.59 -3.39
N LYS A 127 -12.07 35.07 -2.19
CA LYS A 127 -12.66 35.53 -0.92
C LYS A 127 -11.73 36.45 -0.11
N ASN A 128 -10.62 36.88 -0.69
CA ASN A 128 -9.58 37.70 -0.04
C ASN A 128 -9.15 37.17 1.34
N MET A 129 -9.07 35.85 1.50
CA MET A 129 -8.76 35.22 2.78
C MET A 129 -7.24 35.10 2.99
N SER A 130 -6.75 35.49 4.16
CA SER A 130 -5.32 35.37 4.49
C SER A 130 -4.95 33.95 4.91
N ASN A 131 -3.70 33.54 4.64
CA ASN A 131 -3.17 32.26 5.16
C ASN A 131 -3.21 32.23 6.70
N TYR A 132 -2.95 33.38 7.35
CA TYR A 132 -3.02 33.53 8.81
C TYR A 132 -4.36 33.08 9.38
N ARG A 133 -5.46 33.55 8.78
CA ARG A 133 -6.80 33.16 9.22
C ARG A 133 -6.98 31.64 9.15
N ILE A 134 -6.59 31.02 8.04
CA ILE A 134 -6.74 29.56 7.85
C ILE A 134 -6.02 28.78 8.95
N TYR A 135 -4.70 29.00 9.13
CA TYR A 135 -3.96 28.19 10.10
C TYR A 135 -4.28 28.53 11.55
N LYS A 136 -4.73 29.77 11.85
CA LYS A 136 -5.16 30.15 13.19
C LYS A 136 -6.50 29.51 13.56
N GLU A 137 -7.50 29.63 12.70
CA GLU A 137 -8.87 29.14 12.95
C GLU A 137 -8.92 27.61 12.96
N LEU A 138 -8.08 26.95 12.15
CA LEU A 138 -7.95 25.49 12.13
C LEU A 138 -6.93 24.94 13.14
N ASN A 139 -6.30 25.80 13.95
CA ASN A 139 -5.26 25.44 14.91
C ASN A 139 -4.14 24.57 14.28
N LEU A 140 -3.65 24.96 13.10
CA LEU A 140 -2.61 24.26 12.36
C LEU A 140 -1.22 24.82 12.66
N ASN A 141 -0.19 23.98 12.53
CA ASN A 141 1.19 24.44 12.59
C ASN A 141 1.46 25.50 11.49
N PRO A 142 1.82 26.76 11.85
CA PRO A 142 1.94 27.84 10.87
C PRO A 142 3.02 27.59 9.82
N GLY A 143 4.13 26.95 10.18
CA GLY A 143 5.22 26.63 9.25
C GLY A 143 4.78 25.64 8.17
N ASN A 144 4.21 24.52 8.59
CA ASN A 144 3.71 23.49 7.68
C ASN A 144 2.54 23.98 6.83
N ALA A 145 1.58 24.69 7.46
CA ALA A 145 0.44 25.24 6.75
C ALA A 145 0.85 26.30 5.72
N ASN A 146 1.78 27.20 6.06
CA ASN A 146 2.29 28.17 5.08
C ASN A 146 3.09 27.51 3.96
N ALA A 147 3.89 26.50 4.25
CA ALA A 147 4.63 25.78 3.22
C ALA A 147 3.67 25.19 2.16
N PHE A 148 2.57 24.58 2.62
CA PHE A 148 1.51 24.12 1.74
C PHE A 148 0.76 25.26 1.04
N LEU A 149 0.25 26.26 1.78
CA LEU A 149 -0.62 27.33 1.24
C LEU A 149 0.10 28.33 0.33
N LYS A 150 1.41 28.52 0.50
CA LYS A 150 2.21 29.49 -0.28
C LYS A 150 2.96 28.83 -1.43
N TYR A 151 3.52 27.64 -1.21
CA TYR A 151 4.42 27.00 -2.16
C TYR A 151 3.85 25.70 -2.74
N GLY A 152 2.69 25.23 -2.27
CA GLY A 152 2.11 23.95 -2.69
C GLY A 152 2.89 22.74 -2.19
N ASP A 153 3.67 22.86 -1.11
CA ASP A 153 4.43 21.74 -0.57
C ASP A 153 3.50 20.72 0.11
N VAL A 154 3.02 19.75 -0.68
CA VAL A 154 2.13 18.67 -0.24
C VAL A 154 2.77 17.72 0.77
N SER A 155 4.10 17.75 0.95
CA SER A 155 4.79 16.91 1.93
C SER A 155 4.62 17.40 3.36
N LYS A 156 4.26 18.67 3.55
CA LYS A 156 4.15 19.33 4.87
C LYS A 156 2.81 19.16 5.54
N VAL A 157 1.81 18.67 4.81
CA VAL A 157 0.46 18.45 5.32
C VAL A 157 -0.03 17.05 5.00
N SER A 158 -0.80 16.48 5.92
CA SER A 158 -1.54 15.24 5.67
C SER A 158 -2.71 15.50 4.71
N LEU A 159 -3.23 14.43 4.10
CA LEU A 159 -4.45 14.53 3.29
C LEU A 159 -5.65 15.07 4.11
N ASP A 160 -5.78 14.65 5.37
CA ASP A 160 -6.83 15.15 6.27
C ASP A 160 -6.71 16.65 6.51
N THR A 161 -5.49 17.14 6.76
CA THR A 161 -5.23 18.57 6.91
C THR A 161 -5.60 19.34 5.63
N ALA A 162 -5.22 18.83 4.45
CA ALA A 162 -5.60 19.44 3.17
C ALA A 162 -7.13 19.48 2.97
N ARG A 163 -7.85 18.42 3.35
CA ARG A 163 -9.33 18.36 3.34
C ARG A 163 -9.95 19.37 4.29
N LYS A 164 -9.44 19.51 5.52
CA LYS A 164 -9.90 20.49 6.50
C LYS A 164 -9.76 21.91 5.99
N ILE A 165 -8.60 22.24 5.40
CA ILE A 165 -8.37 23.55 4.77
C ILE A 165 -9.36 23.77 3.62
N LEU A 166 -9.53 22.78 2.72
CA LEU A 166 -10.46 22.90 1.59
C LEU A 166 -11.90 23.11 2.07
N ALA A 167 -12.36 22.39 3.08
CA ALA A 167 -13.68 22.55 3.67
C ALA A 167 -13.85 23.96 4.28
N PHE A 168 -12.84 24.43 5.01
CA PHE A 168 -12.83 25.76 5.61
C PHE A 168 -12.96 26.87 4.58
N VAL A 169 -12.13 26.86 3.52
CA VAL A 169 -12.18 27.92 2.48
C VAL A 169 -13.43 27.86 1.60
N ASN A 170 -14.13 26.73 1.54
CA ASN A 170 -15.41 26.63 0.82
C ASN A 170 -16.59 27.13 1.65
N LYS A 171 -16.55 26.94 2.99
CA LYS A 171 -17.65 27.30 3.90
C LYS A 171 -17.81 28.81 4.12
N TYR A 172 -16.69 29.52 4.28
CA TYR A 172 -16.62 30.97 4.16
C TYR A 172 -16.49 31.28 2.70
#